data_AF-A0A7M2XVX5-F1
#
_entry.id   AF-A0A7M2XVX5-F1
#
_cell.length_a   1.000
_cell.length_b   1.000
_cell.length_c   1.000
_cell.angle_alpha   90.00
_cell.angle_beta   90.00
_cell.angle_gamma   90.00
#
_symmetry.space_group_name_H-M   'P 1'
#
loop_
_entity.id
_entity.type
_entity.pdbx_description
1 polymer ?
#
loop_
_entity_poly.entity_id
_entity_poly.type
_entity_poly.pdbx_seq_one_letter_code
_entity_poly.pdbx_strand_id
1 'polypeptide(L)'
;MYADKEYDPATDLHISAWEVVMHLSRALTEKGVPAAAALLSRVPESIDRDLCKELAFLLFTIAEDIKRTQVAIEFNSLGTAWNDIVAESRTASTQLMLDA
;
A
#
# COMPACT_ATOMS: atom_id res chain seq x y z
N MET A 1 -13.20 20.31 11.59
CA MET A 1 -11.80 19.83 11.61
C MET A 1 -11.84 18.32 11.80
N TYR A 2 -11.90 17.56 10.71
CA TYR A 2 -11.58 16.14 10.75
C TYR A 2 -10.07 16.09 10.55
N ALA A 3 -9.32 16.01 11.65
CA ALA A 3 -7.91 15.72 11.54
C ALA A 3 -7.79 14.40 10.78
N ASP A 4 -7.03 14.43 9.69
CA ASP A 4 -6.75 13.28 8.84
C ASP A 4 -6.05 12.23 9.72
N LYS A 5 -6.84 11.33 10.32
CA LYS A 5 -6.31 10.30 11.20
C LYS A 5 -5.47 9.39 10.31
N GLU A 6 -4.20 9.22 10.66
CA GLU A 6 -3.35 8.27 9.94
C GLU A 6 -4.04 6.89 9.96
N TYR A 7 -4.27 6.36 8.76
CA TYR A 7 -4.95 5.08 8.58
C TYR A 7 -4.12 3.96 9.18
N ASP A 8 -4.74 3.14 10.02
CA ASP A 8 -4.12 1.97 10.64
C ASP A 8 -4.86 0.68 10.23
N PRO A 9 -4.29 -0.11 9.28
CA PRO A 9 -4.92 -1.33 8.80
C PRO A 9 -5.06 -2.41 9.87
N ALA A 10 -4.31 -2.34 10.98
CA ALA A 10 -4.43 -3.30 12.07
C ALA A 10 -5.74 -3.15 12.87
N THR A 11 -6.39 -1.98 12.76
CA THR A 11 -7.62 -1.66 13.52
C THR A 11 -8.86 -1.60 12.64
N ASP A 12 -8.72 -1.78 11.33
CA ASP A 12 -9.82 -1.73 10.38
C ASP A 12 -10.53 -3.09 10.26
N LEU A 13 -11.77 -3.14 10.76
CA LEU A 13 -12.59 -4.34 10.77
C LEU A 13 -13.17 -4.70 9.39
N HIS A 14 -13.13 -3.77 8.43
CA HIS A 14 -13.65 -3.97 7.08
C HIS A 14 -12.56 -3.90 6.01
N ILE A 15 -11.30 -4.03 6.44
CA ILE A 15 -10.15 -3.93 5.55
C ILE A 15 -10.29 -4.80 4.30
N SER A 16 -9.98 -4.20 3.17
CA SER A 16 -9.99 -4.84 1.87
C SER A 16 -8.68 -4.65 1.12
N ALA A 17 -8.42 -5.51 0.12
CA ALA A 17 -7.28 -5.33 -0.79
C ALA A 17 -7.33 -3.97 -1.50
N TRP A 18 -8.54 -3.47 -1.79
CA TRP A 18 -8.75 -2.14 -2.37
C TRP A 18 -8.23 -1.02 -1.46
N GLU A 19 -8.64 -1.00 -0.19
CA GLU A 19 -8.20 0.03 0.76
C GLU A 19 -6.69 -0.03 0.98
N VAL A 20 -6.14 -1.25 1.10
CA VAL A 20 -4.69 -1.44 1.20
C VAL A 20 -3.97 -0.86 -0.01
N VAL A 21 -4.39 -1.16 -1.24
CA VAL A 21 -3.78 -0.62 -2.46
C VAL A 21 -3.87 0.90 -2.52
N MET A 22 -5.01 1.49 -2.14
CA MET A 22 -5.18 2.95 -2.12
C MET A 22 -4.26 3.62 -1.11
N HIS A 23 -4.19 3.09 0.11
CA HIS A 23 -3.34 3.64 1.15
C HIS A 23 -1.85 3.44 0.87
N LEU A 24 -1.45 2.30 0.28
CA LEU A 24 -0.08 2.07 -0.16
C LEU A 24 0.32 3.00 -1.31
N SER A 25 -0.55 3.17 -2.31
CA SER A 25 -0.29 4.10 -3.42
C SER A 25 -0.08 5.52 -2.90
N ARG A 26 -0.95 5.98 -1.99
CA ARG A 26 -0.82 7.30 -1.36
C ARG A 26 0.47 7.43 -0.55
N ALA A 27 0.76 6.45 0.32
CA ALA A 27 1.96 6.45 1.15
C ALA A 27 3.25 6.45 0.30
N LEU A 28 3.27 5.67 -0.77
CA LEU A 28 4.39 5.62 -1.71
C LEU A 28 4.60 6.96 -2.42
N THR A 29 3.53 7.56 -2.94
CA THR A 29 3.59 8.85 -3.65
C THR A 29 4.02 10.00 -2.74
N GLU A 30 3.54 10.03 -1.49
CA GLU A 30 3.83 11.13 -0.57
C GLU A 30 5.17 10.98 0.15
N LYS A 31 5.54 9.74 0.54
CA LYS A 31 6.61 9.48 1.52
C LYS A 31 7.56 8.34 1.10
N GLY A 32 7.35 7.73 -0.06
CA GLY A 32 8.24 6.71 -0.61
C GLY A 32 8.08 5.31 -0.02
N VAL A 33 8.97 4.41 -0.43
CA VAL A 33 8.98 2.98 -0.07
C VAL A 33 8.96 2.74 1.44
N PRO A 34 9.73 3.45 2.29
CA PRO A 34 9.74 3.16 3.73
C PRO A 34 8.37 3.37 4.39
N ALA A 35 7.61 4.39 3.97
CA ALA A 35 6.28 4.65 4.50
C ALA A 35 5.26 3.61 4.05
N ALA A 36 5.31 3.19 2.78
CA ALA A 36 4.47 2.12 2.26
C ALA A 36 4.80 0.78 2.94
N ALA A 37 6.08 0.48 3.18
CA ALA A 37 6.53 -0.72 3.88
C ALA A 37 6.06 -0.76 5.34
N ALA A 38 6.14 0.37 6.05
CA ALA A 38 5.60 0.50 7.41
C ALA A 38 4.08 0.38 7.47
N LEU A 39 3.35 0.75 6.41
CA LEU A 39 1.92 0.50 6.33
C LEU A 39 1.64 -0.98 6.07
N LEU A 40 2.33 -1.59 5.10
CA LEU A 40 2.18 -3.01 4.75
C LEU A 40 2.55 -3.94 5.92
N SER A 41 3.48 -3.55 6.78
CA SER A 41 3.87 -4.33 7.97
C SER A 41 2.74 -4.47 8.99
N ARG A 42 1.76 -3.57 8.97
CA ARG A 42 0.56 -3.58 9.82
C ARG A 42 -0.66 -4.21 9.15
N VAL A 43 -0.60 -4.53 7.86
CA VAL A 43 -1.70 -5.18 7.14
C VAL A 43 -1.85 -6.62 7.65
N PRO A 44 -3.04 -7.03 8.13
CA PRO A 44 -3.29 -8.39 8.60
C PRO A 44 -3.03 -9.45 7.53
N GLU A 45 -2.59 -10.64 7.94
CA GLU A 45 -2.33 -11.78 7.04
C GLU A 45 -3.57 -12.27 6.29
N SER A 46 -4.77 -11.90 6.73
CA SER A 46 -6.03 -12.19 6.02
C SER A 46 -6.16 -11.45 4.69
N ILE A 47 -5.37 -10.40 4.45
CA ILE A 47 -5.29 -9.73 3.16
C ILE A 47 -4.20 -10.39 2.31
N ASP A 48 -4.63 -10.95 1.18
CA ASP A 48 -3.72 -11.49 0.18
C ASP A 48 -2.88 -10.38 -0.46
N ARG A 49 -1.57 -10.43 -0.20
CA ARG A 49 -0.60 -9.44 -0.71
C ARG A 49 -0.38 -9.59 -2.21
N ASP A 50 -0.45 -10.79 -2.76
CA ASP A 50 -0.31 -11.00 -4.20
C ASP A 50 -1.52 -10.41 -4.93
N LEU A 51 -2.72 -10.59 -4.37
CA LEU A 51 -3.93 -9.93 -4.88
C LEU A 51 -3.81 -8.40 -4.89
N CYS A 52 -3.22 -7.79 -3.86
CA CYS A 52 -2.97 -6.34 -3.84
C CYS A 52 -2.03 -5.90 -4.97
N LYS A 53 -0.98 -6.66 -5.24
CA LYS A 53 -0.05 -6.38 -6.35
C LYS A 53 -0.76 -6.48 -7.70
N GLU A 54 -1.53 -7.54 -7.91
CA GLU A 54 -2.31 -7.74 -9.13
C GLU A 54 -3.33 -6.63 -9.33
N LEU A 55 -4.01 -6.21 -8.26
CA LEU A 55 -4.94 -5.10 -8.29
C LEU A 55 -4.25 -3.78 -8.66
N ALA A 56 -3.04 -3.50 -8.16
CA ALA A 56 -2.28 -2.32 -8.57
C ALA A 56 -2.01 -2.31 -10.08
N PHE A 57 -1.56 -3.44 -10.65
CA PHE A 57 -1.36 -3.52 -12.10
C PHE A 57 -2.66 -3.41 -12.90
N LEU A 58 -3.76 -4.01 -12.42
CA LEU A 58 -5.07 -3.87 -13.05
C LEU A 58 -5.51 -2.41 -13.08
N LEU A 59 -5.36 -1.68 -11.97
CA LEU A 59 -5.72 -0.26 -11.89
C LEU A 59 -4.83 0.62 -12.77
N PHE A 60 -3.56 0.28 -12.90
CA PHE A 60 -2.67 0.88 -13.89
C PHE A 60 -3.24 0.70 -15.31
N THR A 61 -3.55 -0.54 -15.72
CA THR A 61 -4.10 -0.83 -17.06
C THR A 61 -5.42 -0.10 -17.31
N ILE A 62 -6.33 -0.08 -16.33
CA ILE A 62 -7.60 0.65 -16.43
C ILE A 62 -7.35 2.15 -16.60
N ALA A 63 -6.44 2.73 -15.80
CA ALA A 63 -6.12 4.16 -15.88
C ALA A 63 -5.48 4.55 -17.22
N GLU A 64 -4.65 3.68 -17.81
CA GLU A 64 -4.10 3.88 -19.15
C GLU A 64 -5.18 3.87 -20.24
N ASP A 65 -6.14 2.96 -20.14
CA ASP A 65 -7.24 2.85 -21.09
C ASP A 65 -8.10 4.14 -21.09
N ILE A 66 -8.47 4.63 -19.89
CA ILE A 66 -9.26 5.85 -19.72
C ILE A 66 -8.45 7.16 -19.76
N LYS A 67 -7.18 7.10 -20.15
CA LYS A 67 -6.27 8.26 -20.30
C LYS A 67 -6.13 9.11 -19.04
N ARG A 68 -6.09 8.48 -17.87
CA ARG A 68 -5.78 9.12 -16.58
C ARG A 68 -4.30 8.93 -16.26
N THR A 69 -3.44 9.68 -16.93
CA THR A 69 -1.98 9.53 -16.89
C THR A 69 -1.40 9.55 -15.47
N GLN A 70 -1.82 10.49 -14.64
CA GLN A 70 -1.30 10.60 -13.27
C GLN A 70 -1.63 9.35 -12.42
N VAL A 71 -2.87 8.88 -12.52
CA VAL A 71 -3.34 7.68 -11.80
C VAL A 71 -2.61 6.42 -12.30
N ALA A 72 -2.36 6.33 -13.61
CA ALA A 72 -1.57 5.25 -14.20
C ALA A 72 -0.13 5.24 -13.65
N ILE A 73 0.51 6.41 -13.56
CA ILE A 73 1.87 6.54 -13.00
C ILE A 73 1.90 6.05 -11.55
N GLU A 74 0.92 6.45 -10.73
CA GLU A 74 0.85 6.08 -9.31
C GLU A 74 0.76 4.56 -9.12
N PHE A 75 -0.19 3.91 -9.79
CA PHE A 75 -0.37 2.46 -9.66
C PHE A 75 0.75 1.65 -10.31
N ASN A 76 1.32 2.10 -11.42
CA ASN A 76 2.49 1.47 -12.01
C ASN A 76 3.70 1.54 -11.08
N SER A 77 3.90 2.68 -10.42
CA SER A 77 4.96 2.87 -9.43
C SER A 77 4.78 1.94 -8.25
N LEU A 78 3.55 1.77 -7.75
CA LEU A 78 3.24 0.81 -6.69
C LEU A 78 3.53 -0.63 -7.10
N GLY A 79 3.06 -1.07 -8.27
CA GLY A 79 3.32 -2.42 -8.77
C GLY A 79 4.82 -2.70 -8.98
N THR A 80 5.57 -1.70 -9.46
CA THR A 80 7.02 -1.77 -9.68
C THR A 80 7.80 -1.87 -8.36
N ALA A 81 7.46 -1.04 -7.38
CA ALA A 81 8.12 -1.01 -6.07
C ALA A 81 7.68 -2.13 -5.13
N TRP A 82 6.71 -2.97 -5.53
CA TRP A 82 6.04 -3.91 -4.63
C TRP A 82 7.00 -4.85 -3.89
N ASN A 83 7.97 -5.44 -4.58
CA ASN A 83 8.89 -6.40 -3.97
C ASN A 83 9.79 -5.72 -2.93
N ASP A 84 10.21 -4.48 -3.17
CA ASP A 84 11.01 -3.69 -2.23
C ASP A 84 10.17 -3.34 -1.00
N ILE A 85 8.93 -2.89 -1.20
CA ILE A 85 7.96 -2.62 -0.11
C ILE A 85 7.75 -3.87 0.75
N VAL A 86 7.54 -5.04 0.13
CA VAL A 86 7.34 -6.31 0.85
C VAL A 86 8.60 -6.71 1.62
N ALA A 87 9.78 -6.57 1.02
CA ALA A 87 11.05 -6.87 1.68
C ALA A 87 11.27 -5.97 2.91
N GLU A 88 11.12 -4.66 2.75
CA GLU A 88 11.25 -3.69 3.84
C GLU A 88 10.17 -3.85 4.91
N SER A 89 8.95 -4.25 4.54
CA SER A 89 7.86 -4.45 5.51
C SER A 89 8.19 -5.49 6.57
N ARG A 90 8.92 -6.55 6.20
CA ARG A 90 9.35 -7.60 7.14
C ARG A 90 10.34 -7.06 8.17
N THR A 91 11.23 -6.17 7.75
CA THR A 91 12.16 -5.47 8.65
C THR A 91 11.41 -4.49 9.55
N ALA A 92 10.47 -3.72 9.01
CA ALA A 92 9.64 -2.80 9.77
C ALA A 92 8.77 -3.51 10.82
N SER A 93 8.19 -4.68 10.50
CA SER A 93 7.48 -5.52 11.48
C SER A 93 8.39 -5.89 12.66
N THR A 94 9.65 -6.23 12.38
CA THR A 94 10.63 -6.60 13.42
C THR A 94 10.95 -5.41 14.32
N GLN A 95 11.12 -4.22 13.75
CA GLN A 95 11.37 -2.99 14.52
C GLN A 95 10.19 -2.66 15.46
N LEU A 96 8.95 -2.77 14.96
CA LEU A 96 7.75 -2.56 15.78
C LEU A 96 7.65 -3.51 16.97
N MET A 97 8.07 -4.78 16.81
CA MET A 97 8.09 -5.75 17.91
C MET A 97 9.14 -5.45 18.98
N LEU A 98 10.22 -4.74 18.63
CA LEU A 98 11.28 -4.35 19.57
C LEU A 98 10.93 -3.08 20.34
N ASP A 99 10.10 -2.21 19.76
CA ASP A 99 9.71 -0.91 20.32
C ASP A 99 8.42 -0.97 21.18
N ALA A 100 7.75 -2.13 21.26
CA ALA A 100 6.50 -2.37 21.99
C ALA A 100 6.69 -3.02 23.36
#